data_AF-A0A4Q5W9Y3-F1
#
_entry.id   AF-A0A4Q5W9Y3-F1
#
_cell.length_a   1.000
_cell.length_b   1.000
_cell.length_c   1.000
_cell.angle_alpha   90.00
_cell.angle_beta   90.00
_cell.angle_gamma   90.00
#
_symmetry.space_group_name_H-M   'P 1'
#
loop_
_entity.id
_entity.type
_entity.pdbx_description
1 polymer ?
#
loop_
_entity_poly.entity_id
_entity_poly.type
_entity_poly.pdbx_seq_one_letter_code
_entity_poly.pdbx_strand_id
1 'polypeptide(L)' 'MALAHRLQLRQGQSLVMTPQLQQAIKLLQLSNVELQEYVETEIERNPLLTR' A
#
# COMPACT_ATOMS: atom_id res chain seq x y z
N MET A 1 -29.50 32.46 4.79
CA MET A 1 -29.03 31.19 5.38
C MET A 1 -27.62 30.91 4.88
N ALA A 2 -26.62 31.20 5.70
CA ALA A 2 -25.22 31.12 5.32
C ALA A 2 -24.69 29.69 5.50
N LEU A 3 -24.27 29.09 4.40
CA LEU A 3 -23.74 27.72 4.33
C LEU A 3 -22.27 27.72 4.78
N ALA A 4 -22.02 27.63 6.08
CA ALA A 4 -20.67 27.43 6.61
C ALA A 4 -20.35 25.92 6.62
N HIS A 5 -20.07 25.34 5.45
CA HIS A 5 -19.44 24.02 5.36
C HIS A 5 -17.97 24.13 5.81
N ARG A 6 -17.78 24.13 7.13
CA ARG A 6 -16.46 24.10 7.75
C ARG A 6 -15.90 22.69 7.59
N LEU A 7 -15.31 22.41 6.43
CA LEU A 7 -14.48 21.24 6.18
C LEU A 7 -13.28 21.32 7.15
N GLN A 8 -13.43 20.70 8.31
CA GLN A 8 -12.31 20.42 9.21
C GLN A 8 -11.45 19.35 8.55
N LEU A 9 -10.54 19.77 7.67
CA LEU A 9 -9.40 18.97 7.26
C LEU A 9 -8.56 18.72 8.51
N ARG A 10 -8.85 17.62 9.22
CA ARG A 10 -7.99 17.13 10.28
C ARG A 10 -6.69 16.71 9.62
N GLN A 11 -5.70 17.57 9.68
CA GLN A 11 -4.30 17.27 9.37
C GLN A 11 -3.75 16.38 10.50
N GLY A 12 -4.36 15.21 10.69
CA GLY A 12 -3.82 14.18 11.53
C GLY A 12 -2.74 13.49 10.73
N GLN A 13 -1.47 13.71 11.09
CA GLN A 13 -0.41 12.78 10.74
C GLN A 13 -0.62 11.51 11.57
N SER A 14 -1.74 10.84 11.31
CA SER A 14 -1.95 9.50 11.77
C SER A 14 -0.95 8.68 10.98
N LEU A 15 0.08 8.17 11.64
CA LEU A 15 0.75 6.94 11.25
C LEU A 15 -0.30 5.84 11.25
N VAL A 16 -1.26 5.92 10.32
CA VAL A 16 -2.15 4.83 10.00
C VAL A 16 -1.22 3.80 9.39
N MET A 17 -1.24 2.61 9.95
CA MET A 17 -0.61 1.45 9.34
C MET A 17 -1.29 1.26 7.98
N THR A 18 -0.76 1.92 6.95
CA THR A 18 -1.35 1.87 5.61
C THR A 18 -1.14 0.45 5.08
N PRO A 19 -2.08 -0.09 4.29
CA PRO A 19 -1.92 -1.43 3.71
C PRO A 19 -0.59 -1.55 2.95
N GLN A 20 -0.11 -0.46 2.34
CA GLN A 20 1.20 -0.39 1.68
C GLN A 20 2.36 -0.57 2.65
N LEU A 21 2.31 0.03 3.85
CA LEU A 21 3.36 -0.11 4.86
C LEU A 21 3.39 -1.53 5.44
N GLN A 22 2.23 -2.15 5.68
CA GLN A 22 2.14 -3.55 6.09
C GLN A 22 2.73 -4.49 5.04
N GLN A 23 2.38 -4.24 3.78
CA GLN A 23 2.90 -4.99 2.64
C GLN A 23 4.43 -4.84 2.57
N ALA A 24 4.94 -3.62 2.68
CA ALA A 24 6.38 -3.35 2.65
C ALA A 24 7.12 -4.07 3.78
N ILE A 25 6.59 -4.06 5.02
CA ILE A 25 7.19 -4.78 6.16
C ILE A 25 7.22 -6.29 5.87
N LYS A 26 6.14 -6.85 5.32
CA LYS A 26 6.10 -8.27 4.95
C LYS A 26 7.11 -8.62 3.87
N LEU A 27 7.28 -7.76 2.86
CA LEU A 27 8.26 -7.96 1.79
C LEU A 27 9.70 -7.87 2.31
N LEU A 28 9.98 -6.96 3.24
CA LEU A 28 11.30 -6.83 3.88
C LEU A 28 11.69 -8.05 4.74
N GLN A 29 10.71 -8.86 5.15
CA GLN A 29 10.95 -10.09 5.91
C GLN A 29 11.22 -11.31 5.04
N LEU A 30 10.99 -11.22 3.72
CA LEU A 30 11.26 -12.30 2.77
C LEU A 30 12.76 -12.38 2.45
N SER A 31 13.28 -13.59 2.28
CA SER A 31 14.58 -13.80 1.65
C SER A 31 14.54 -13.42 0.18
N ASN A 32 15.71 -13.19 -0.44
CA ASN A 32 15.77 -12.82 -1.87
C ASN A 32 15.08 -13.83 -2.79
N VAL A 33 15.11 -15.12 -2.43
CA VAL A 33 14.46 -16.19 -3.21
C VAL A 33 12.94 -16.09 -3.09
N GLU A 34 12.43 -15.95 -1.86
CA GLU A 34 10.99 -15.82 -1.60
C GLU A 34 10.41 -14.53 -2.18
N LEU A 35 11.18 -13.43 -2.17
CA LEU A 35 10.78 -12.17 -2.78
C LEU A 35 10.61 -12.33 -4.30
N GLN A 36 11.52 -13.05 -4.96
CA GLN A 36 11.47 -13.28 -6.39
C GLN A 36 10.28 -14.17 -6.78
N GLU A 37 10.04 -15.24 -6.02
CA GLU A 37 8.87 -16.12 -6.21
C GLU A 37 7.54 -15.38 -5.96
N TYR A 38 7.50 -14.50 -4.95
CA TYR A 38 6.35 -13.64 -4.69
C TYR A 38 6.07 -12.69 -5.86
N VAL A 39 7.12 -12.05 -6.40
CA VAL A 39 6.97 -11.15 -7.55
C VAL A 39 6.50 -11.91 -8.79
N GLU A 40 7.05 -13.09 -9.09
CA GLU A 40 6.59 -13.92 -10.20
C GLU A 40 5.11 -14.30 -10.06
N THR A 41 4.70 -14.71 -8.86
CA THR A 41 3.29 -15.04 -8.56
C THR A 41 2.36 -13.85 -8.76
N GLU A 42 2.77 -12.65 -8.35
CA GLU A 42 1.97 -11.43 -8.53
C GLU A 42 1.90 -11.01 -10.00
N ILE A 43 2.95 -11.23 -10.79
CA ILE A 43 2.96 -11.00 -12.24
C ILE A 43 2.01 -11.98 -12.96
N GLU A 44 1.99 -13.26 -12.57
CA GLU A 44 1.05 -14.25 -13.11
C GLU A 44 -0.41 -13.88 -12.82
N ARG A 45 -0.67 -13.35 -11.62
CA ARG A 45 -2.02 -12.94 -11.19
C ARG A 45 -2.47 -11.63 -11.81
N ASN A 46 -1.55 -10.80 -12.28
CA ASN A 46 -1.85 -9.53 -12.90
C ASN A 46 -1.17 -9.41 -14.26
N PRO A 47 -1.83 -9.84 -15.35
CA PRO A 47 -1.28 -9.79 -16.70
C PRO A 47 -0.98 -8.37 -17.21
N LEU A 48 -1.31 -7.31 -16.45
CA LEU A 48 -0.92 -5.93 -16.72
C LEU A 48 0.48 -5.57 -16.17
N LEU A 49 1.08 -6.42 -15.31
CA LEU A 49 2.43 -6.22 -14.75
C LEU A 49 3.55 -6.73 -15.68
N THR A 50 3.21 -7.33 -16.82
CA THR A 50 4.19 -7.79 -17.80
C THR A 50 4.75 -6.61 -18.62
N ARG A 51 5.85 -6.00 -18.16
CA ARG A 51 6.79 -5.28 -19.04
C ARG A 51 8.21 -5.28 -18.50
#